data_AF-A6Q2L9-F1
#
_entry.id   AF-A6Q2L9-F1
#
_cell.length_a   1.000
_cell.length_b   1.000
_cell.length_c   1.000
_cell.angle_alpha   90.00
_cell.angle_beta   90.00
_cell.angle_gamma   90.00
#
_symmetry.space_group_name_H-M   'P 1'
#
loop_
_entity.id
_entity.type
_entity.pdbx_description
1 polymer ?
#
loop_
_entity_poly.entity_id
_entity_poly.type
_entity_poly.pdbx_seq_one_letter_code
_entity_poly.pdbx_strand_id
1 'polypeptide(L)'
;MKIDTYWDFAQLSQIKTKDMAAKGFEEEFIHQFLKEVRKSLERTSPLLDTSFSAKMYWDMFDMQIAKVLSDSDQFGLKEYIAQAIETYEKNSR
;
A
#
# COMPACT_ATOMS: atom_id res chain seq x y z
N MET A 1 11.22 -9.33 -24.67
CA MET A 1 10.84 -8.54 -23.48
C MET A 1 9.67 -9.27 -22.83
N LYS A 2 9.87 -9.91 -21.68
CA LYS A 2 8.79 -10.55 -20.93
C LYS A 2 8.08 -9.46 -20.14
N ILE A 3 6.76 -9.36 -20.32
CA ILE A 3 5.91 -8.44 -19.56
C ILE A 3 5.45 -9.23 -18.34
N ASP A 4 6.05 -8.97 -17.18
CA ASP A 4 5.63 -9.57 -15.92
C ASP A 4 4.32 -8.90 -15.50
N THR A 5 3.22 -9.62 -15.68
CA THR A 5 1.87 -9.14 -15.33
C THR A 5 1.54 -9.51 -13.89
N TYR A 6 0.98 -8.57 -13.13
CA TYR A 6 0.72 -8.68 -11.68
C TYR A 6 -0.21 -9.84 -11.25
N TRP A 7 -0.90 -10.48 -12.19
CA TRP A 7 -1.82 -11.60 -11.97
C TRP A 7 -1.21 -12.97 -12.29
N ASP A 8 0.10 -13.08 -12.53
CA ASP A 8 0.73 -14.40 -12.68
C ASP A 8 0.75 -15.13 -11.33
N PHE A 9 -0.34 -15.88 -11.05
CA PHE A 9 -0.56 -16.62 -9.81
C PHE A 9 0.56 -17.62 -9.49
N ALA A 10 1.40 -17.99 -10.47
CA ALA A 10 2.58 -18.82 -10.25
C ALA A 10 3.63 -18.10 -9.37
N GLN A 11 3.76 -16.78 -9.48
CA GLN A 11 4.67 -15.99 -8.65
C GLN A 11 4.14 -15.78 -7.22
N LEU A 12 2.82 -15.80 -7.00
CA LEU A 12 2.23 -15.65 -5.65
C LEU A 12 2.72 -16.71 -4.65
N SER A 13 3.07 -17.90 -5.14
CA SER A 13 3.66 -18.97 -4.30
C SER A 13 5.07 -18.62 -3.78
N GLN A 14 5.77 -17.72 -4.47
CA GLN A 14 7.11 -17.21 -4.13
C GLN A 14 7.05 -15.93 -3.27
N ILE A 15 5.89 -15.27 -3.13
CA ILE A 15 5.66 -14.07 -2.29
C ILE A 15 5.48 -14.45 -0.81
N LYS A 16 6.32 -15.34 -0.27
CA LYS A 16 6.21 -15.86 1.10
C LYS A 16 7.36 -15.43 2.00
N THR A 17 8.00 -14.31 1.71
CA THR A 17 8.99 -13.73 2.63
C THR A 17 8.34 -12.66 3.50
N LYS A 18 8.73 -12.62 4.78
CA LYS A 18 8.26 -11.60 5.74
C LYS A 18 8.51 -10.18 5.24
N ASP A 19 9.59 -10.00 4.50
CA ASP A 19 9.98 -8.74 3.89
C ASP A 19 8.97 -8.24 2.85
N MET A 20 8.48 -9.15 1.98
CA MET A 20 7.43 -8.83 1.01
C MET A 20 6.09 -8.56 1.68
N ALA A 21 5.77 -9.28 2.75
CA ALA A 21 4.55 -9.05 3.53
C ALA A 21 4.60 -7.68 4.25
N ALA A 22 5.73 -7.33 4.85
CA ALA A 22 5.94 -6.04 5.50
C ALA A 22 5.87 -4.88 4.48
N LYS A 23 6.46 -5.07 3.29
CA LYS A 23 6.40 -4.09 2.20
C LYS A 23 4.98 -3.91 1.66
N GLY A 24 4.25 -4.99 1.41
CA GLY A 24 2.85 -4.92 0.98
C GLY A 24 1.94 -4.24 2.01
N PHE A 25 2.23 -4.44 3.30
CA PHE A 25 1.51 -3.74 4.36
C PHE A 25 1.85 -2.25 4.42
N GLU A 26 3.11 -1.88 4.21
CA GLU A 26 3.51 -0.48 4.11
C GLU A 26 2.81 0.23 2.94
N GLU A 27 2.79 -0.39 1.76
CA GLU A 27 2.10 0.13 0.57
C GLU A 27 0.61 0.37 0.87
N GLU A 28 -0.09 -0.60 1.47
CA GLU A 28 -1.50 -0.48 1.83
C GLU A 28 -1.70 0.60 2.91
N PHE A 29 -0.82 0.69 3.90
CA PHE A 29 -0.89 1.72 4.92
C PHE A 29 -0.79 3.13 4.32
N ILE A 30 0.18 3.35 3.43
CA ILE A 30 0.37 4.64 2.75
C ILE A 30 -0.85 4.95 1.88
N HIS A 31 -1.40 3.95 1.17
CA HIS A 31 -2.61 4.12 0.36
C HIS A 31 -3.79 4.61 1.21
N GLN A 32 -4.09 3.93 2.31
CA GLN A 32 -5.17 4.32 3.23
C GLN A 32 -4.92 5.70 3.85
N PHE A 33 -3.66 6.01 4.19
CA PHE A 33 -3.28 7.31 4.70
C PHE A 33 -3.57 8.43 3.70
N LEU A 34 -3.13 8.29 2.44
CA LEU A 34 -3.38 9.26 1.37
C LEU A 34 -4.88 9.44 1.12
N LYS A 35 -5.62 8.34 1.14
CA LYS A 35 -7.07 8.34 0.97
C LYS A 35 -7.78 9.12 2.08
N GLU A 36 -7.39 8.93 3.33
CA GLU A 36 -7.95 9.67 4.47
C GLU A 36 -7.54 11.15 4.46
N VAL A 37 -6.29 11.45 4.08
CA VAL A 37 -5.84 12.84 3.88
C VAL A 37 -6.70 13.52 2.81
N ARG A 38 -6.93 12.90 1.67
CA ARG A 38 -7.79 13.48 0.62
C ARG A 38 -9.21 13.70 1.12
N LYS A 39 -9.83 12.70 1.77
CA LYS A 39 -11.17 12.85 2.36
C LYS A 39 -11.25 14.02 3.34
N SER A 40 -10.16 14.29 4.08
CA SER A 40 -10.09 15.44 4.99
C SER A 40 -10.06 16.79 4.25
N LEU A 41 -9.46 16.85 3.05
CA LEU A 41 -9.37 18.03 2.20
C LEU A 41 -10.66 18.27 1.39
N GLU A 42 -11.34 17.21 0.94
CA GLU A 42 -12.57 17.30 0.14
C GLU A 42 -13.78 17.79 0.94
N ARG A 43 -13.74 17.71 2.28
CA ARG A 43 -14.73 18.35 3.16
C ARG A 43 -14.90 19.85 2.89
N THR A 44 -13.95 20.47 2.18
CA THR A 44 -13.95 21.90 1.82
C THR A 44 -14.61 22.21 0.46
N SER A 45 -14.97 21.22 -0.37
CA SER A 45 -15.64 21.46 -1.67
C SER A 45 -16.62 20.35 -2.05
N PRO A 46 -17.94 20.52 -1.80
CA PRO A 46 -18.97 19.53 -2.11
C PRO A 46 -19.18 19.23 -3.61
N LEU A 47 -18.54 19.99 -4.50
CA LEU A 47 -18.87 20.04 -5.93
C LEU A 47 -17.87 19.31 -6.85
N LEU A 48 -16.69 18.92 -6.35
CA LEU A 48 -15.63 18.33 -7.18
C LEU A 48 -15.53 16.80 -7.11
N ASP A 49 -16.17 16.14 -6.12
CA ASP A 49 -15.91 14.73 -5.81
C ASP A 49 -17.16 13.81 -5.73
N THR A 50 -18.26 14.16 -6.39
CA THR A 50 -19.51 13.36 -6.26
C THR A 50 -19.63 12.19 -7.25
N SER A 51 -18.86 12.18 -8.35
CA SER A 51 -18.97 11.12 -9.36
C SER A 51 -18.16 9.87 -8.98
N PHE A 52 -18.73 8.68 -9.21
CA PHE A 52 -18.06 7.40 -8.98
C PHE A 52 -16.73 7.29 -9.75
N SER A 53 -16.71 7.76 -11.00
CA SER A 53 -15.52 7.74 -11.85
C SER A 53 -14.38 8.60 -11.30
N ALA A 54 -14.69 9.77 -10.74
CA ALA A 54 -13.68 10.62 -10.09
C ALA A 54 -13.07 9.92 -8.87
N LYS A 55 -13.92 9.33 -8.01
CA LYS A 55 -13.45 8.57 -6.84
C LYS A 55 -12.56 7.39 -7.22
N MET A 56 -12.94 6.66 -8.27
CA MET A 56 -12.14 5.54 -8.78
C MET A 56 -10.78 6.02 -9.32
N TYR A 57 -10.75 7.11 -10.11
CA TYR A 57 -9.51 7.69 -10.60
C TYR A 57 -8.60 8.10 -9.44
N TRP A 58 -9.14 8.80 -8.45
CA TRP A 58 -8.40 9.28 -7.29
C TRP A 58 -7.86 8.14 -6.42
N ASP A 59 -8.65 7.09 -6.22
CA ASP A 59 -8.22 5.88 -5.51
C ASP A 59 -7.08 5.15 -6.24
N MET A 60 -7.17 5.05 -7.58
CA MET A 60 -6.10 4.51 -8.41
C MET A 60 -4.84 5.38 -8.39
N PHE A 61 -5.01 6.71 -8.37
CA PHE A 61 -3.91 7.65 -8.25
C PHE A 61 -3.16 7.49 -6.93
N ASP A 62 -3.88 7.43 -5.80
CA ASP A 62 -3.24 7.20 -4.49
C ASP A 62 -2.50 5.87 -4.45
N MET A 63 -3.07 4.81 -5.04
CA MET A 63 -2.43 3.50 -5.10
C MET A 63 -1.09 3.57 -5.85
N GLN A 64 -1.02 4.31 -6.95
CA GLN A 64 0.25 4.51 -7.68
C GLN A 64 1.27 5.30 -6.85
N ILE A 65 0.82 6.34 -6.14
CA ILE A 65 1.71 7.12 -5.27
C ILE A 65 2.20 6.27 -4.09
N ALA A 66 1.31 5.49 -3.46
CA ALA A 66 1.64 4.59 -2.36
C ALA A 66 2.67 3.55 -2.78
N LYS A 67 2.50 2.97 -3.97
CA LYS A 67 3.48 2.05 -4.55
C LYS A 67 4.84 2.70 -4.74
N VAL A 68 4.90 3.87 -5.37
CA VAL A 68 6.18 4.59 -5.58
C VAL A 68 6.85 4.95 -4.26
N LEU A 69 6.07 5.36 -3.25
CA LEU A 69 6.60 5.70 -1.93
C LEU A 69 7.12 4.46 -1.20
N SER A 70 6.40 3.34 -1.23
CA SER A 70 6.87 2.10 -0.62
C SER A 70 8.05 1.49 -1.38
N ASP A 71 8.08 1.59 -2.71
CA ASP A 71 9.21 1.16 -3.53
C ASP A 71 10.47 2.02 -3.33
N SER A 72 10.33 3.24 -2.82
CA SER A 72 11.47 4.10 -2.50
C SER A 72 12.21 3.69 -1.23
N ASP A 73 11.64 2.78 -0.41
CA ASP A 73 12.14 2.35 0.90
C ASP A 73 12.44 3.54 1.86
N GLN A 74 11.88 4.74 1.61
CA GLN A 74 12.13 5.94 2.42
C GLN A 74 11.16 6.10 3.60
N PHE A 75 10.05 5.37 3.60
CA PHE A 75 9.01 5.52 4.62
C PHE A 75 9.38 4.80 5.94
N GLY A 76 10.16 3.73 5.86
CA GLY A 76 10.76 3.04 7.02
C GLY A 76 9.78 2.21 7.88
N LEU A 77 8.54 2.04 7.42
CA LEU A 77 7.50 1.31 8.15
C LEU A 77 7.66 -0.20 7.93
N LYS A 78 8.19 -0.60 6.78
CA LYS A 78 8.58 -1.97 6.45
C LYS A 78 9.50 -2.57 7.51
N GLU A 79 10.57 -1.89 7.89
CA GLU A 79 11.54 -2.35 8.88
C GLU A 79 10.89 -2.48 10.26
N TYR A 80 10.02 -1.53 10.61
CA TYR A 80 9.25 -1.56 11.85
C TYR A 80 8.32 -2.77 11.92
N ILE A 81 7.58 -3.05 10.85
CA ILE A 81 6.67 -4.21 10.76
C ILE A 81 7.46 -5.52 10.78
N ALA A 82 8.59 -5.60 10.06
CA ALA A 82 9.44 -6.78 10.07
C ALA A 82 9.95 -7.10 11.50
N GLN A 83 10.41 -6.09 12.24
CA GLN A 83 10.82 -6.24 13.63
C GLN A 83 9.67 -6.64 14.55
N ALA A 84 8.48 -6.08 14.34
CA ALA A 84 7.29 -6.45 15.11
C ALA A 84 6.90 -7.92 14.89
N ILE A 85 6.93 -8.40 13.65
CA ILE A 85 6.67 -9.81 13.30
C ILE A 85 7.69 -10.73 13.96
N GLU A 86 8.98 -10.38 13.89
CA GLU A 86 10.02 -11.16 14.57
C GLU A 86 9.85 -11.18 16.10
N THR A 87 9.45 -10.06 16.69
CA THR A 87 9.23 -9.95 18.13
C THR A 87 8.01 -10.77 18.56
N TYR A 88 6.95 -10.76 17.77
CA TYR A 88 5.77 -11.59 18.03
C TYR A 88 6.12 -13.08 17.99
N GLU A 89 6.81 -13.55 16.96
CA GLU A 89 7.22 -14.95 16.86
C GLU A 89 8.15 -15.41 18.00
N LYS A 90 9.01 -14.52 18.49
CA LYS A 90 9.91 -14.82 19.62
C LYS A 90 9.16 -14.97 20.95
N ASN A 91 8.06 -14.24 21.14
CA ASN A 91 7.28 -14.22 22.39
C ASN A 91 5.99 -15.05 22.34
N SER A 92 5.62 -15.57 21.16
CA SER A 92 4.44 -16.42 20.98
C SER A 92 4.71 -17.92 21.15
N ARG A 93 5.91 -18.30 21.61
CA ARG A 93 6.29 -19.65 22.02
C ARG A 93 6.36 -19.72 23.55
#